data_AF-A0A832ZLN9-F1
#
_entry.id   AF-A0A832ZLN9-F1
#
_cell.length_a   1.000
_cell.length_b   1.000
_cell.length_c   1.000
_cell.angle_alpha   90.00
_cell.angle_beta   90.00
_cell.angle_gamma   90.00
#
_symmetry.space_group_name_H-M   'P 1'
#
loop_
_entity.id
_entity.type
_entity.pdbx_description
1 polymer ?
#
loop_
_entity_poly.entity_id
_entity_poly.type
_entity_poly.pdbx_seq_one_letter_code
_entity_poly.pdbx_strand_id
1 'polypeptide(L)'
;MESKRLIRRLLIDIYKNLDEYSKDLIRACNYHVKFQGLLLVDRDTGERRSVESLEDCESLPSFKVEDRRYTLKGVNLEDVHNDTLEILLSSEISREYSFKVDRNYKVIGPNRDITYEHRERILKWNELSEEELDKKLDRFYDIVERISEELREVEGMENYNFIVYTDIFMDLDIVENIVERDGDMTIIWIHPLYLFSSESVLKGVIAYQLSAYNRKILEEFYRDILEYCREYKRLFNKNLNILKKIKDIAIKRKDKEVMDIIREIEEM
;
A
#
# COMPACT_ATOMS: atom_id res chain seq x y z
N MET A 1 -20.64 37.42 -2.67
CA MET A 1 -19.17 37.41 -2.91
C MET A 1 -18.91 36.98 -4.36
N GLU A 2 -17.74 37.20 -4.95
CA GLU A 2 -17.39 36.61 -6.25
C GLU A 2 -17.01 35.12 -6.08
N SER A 3 -17.49 34.26 -6.97
CA SER A 3 -17.22 32.81 -7.02
C SER A 3 -15.73 32.46 -6.90
N LYS A 4 -14.85 33.09 -7.70
CA LYS A 4 -13.40 32.83 -7.63
C LYS A 4 -12.80 33.17 -6.26
N ARG A 5 -13.31 34.22 -5.61
CA ARG A 5 -12.88 34.61 -4.25
C ARG A 5 -13.39 33.63 -3.20
N LEU A 6 -14.62 33.15 -3.35
CA LEU A 6 -15.20 32.11 -2.48
C LEU A 6 -14.41 30.80 -2.59
N ILE A 7 -14.13 30.34 -3.81
CA ILE A 7 -13.38 29.09 -4.06
C ILE A 7 -12.01 29.16 -3.37
N ARG A 8 -11.24 30.24 -3.57
CA ARG A 8 -9.94 30.40 -2.90
C ARG A 8 -10.06 30.31 -1.38
N ARG A 9 -11.08 30.96 -0.80
CA ARG A 9 -11.32 30.92 0.64
C ARG A 9 -11.68 29.50 1.11
N LEU A 10 -12.54 28.81 0.37
CA LEU A 10 -12.95 27.44 0.64
C LEU A 10 -11.77 26.48 0.60
N LEU A 11 -10.93 26.54 -0.44
CA LEU A 11 -9.76 25.66 -0.57
C LEU A 11 -8.78 25.86 0.60
N ILE A 12 -8.58 27.11 1.04
CA ILE A 12 -7.76 27.42 2.22
C ILE A 12 -8.39 26.83 3.49
N ASP A 13 -9.70 27.01 3.67
CA ASP A 13 -10.41 26.52 4.86
C ASP A 13 -10.45 24.98 4.89
N ILE A 14 -10.63 24.32 3.74
CA ILE A 14 -10.51 22.86 3.59
C ILE A 14 -9.10 22.44 4.01
N TYR A 15 -8.07 22.95 3.33
CA TYR A 15 -6.69 22.52 3.54
C TYR A 15 -6.24 22.68 4.99
N LYS A 16 -6.62 23.77 5.67
CA LYS A 16 -6.29 24.01 7.09
C LYS A 16 -6.89 22.97 8.04
N ASN A 17 -8.01 22.35 7.67
CA ASN A 17 -8.76 21.43 8.51
C ASN A 17 -8.57 19.95 8.12
N LEU A 18 -7.75 19.65 7.11
CA LEU A 18 -7.34 18.28 6.79
C LEU A 18 -6.35 17.75 7.84
N ASP A 19 -6.26 16.43 7.97
CA ASP A 19 -5.17 15.74 8.67
C ASP A 19 -3.84 15.86 7.89
N GLU A 20 -2.70 15.64 8.57
CA GLU A 20 -1.38 15.82 7.95
C GLU A 20 -1.14 14.84 6.80
N TYR A 21 -1.59 13.59 6.89
CA TYR A 21 -1.42 12.61 5.83
C TYR A 21 -2.14 13.05 4.54
N SER A 22 -3.40 13.47 4.63
CA SER A 22 -4.13 14.03 3.48
C SER A 22 -3.47 15.27 2.91
N LYS A 23 -2.85 16.13 3.74
CA LYS A 23 -2.11 17.31 3.26
C LYS A 23 -0.85 16.91 2.50
N ASP A 24 -0.14 15.91 2.97
CA ASP A 24 1.09 15.43 2.34
C ASP A 24 0.81 14.79 0.98
N LEU A 25 -0.28 14.02 0.86
CA LEU A 25 -0.76 13.51 -0.43
C LEU A 25 -1.05 14.66 -1.42
N ILE A 26 -1.75 15.71 -0.98
CA ILE A 26 -2.02 16.88 -1.85
C ILE A 26 -0.71 17.60 -2.24
N ARG A 27 0.27 17.71 -1.31
CA ARG A 27 1.58 18.35 -1.56
C ARG A 27 2.46 17.55 -2.52
N ALA A 28 2.30 16.23 -2.55
CA ALA A 28 3.03 15.37 -3.49
C ALA A 28 2.68 15.66 -4.96
N CYS A 29 1.60 16.42 -5.23
CA CYS A 29 1.19 16.89 -6.56
C CYS A 29 0.90 15.79 -7.60
N ASN A 30 0.82 14.53 -7.17
CA ASN A 30 0.55 13.38 -8.05
C ASN A 30 -0.91 12.92 -7.98
N TYR A 31 -1.73 13.52 -7.11
CA TYR A 31 -3.11 13.06 -6.86
C TYR A 31 -4.16 14.00 -7.47
N HIS A 32 -5.14 13.41 -8.14
CA HIS A 32 -6.39 14.02 -8.56
C HIS A 32 -7.30 14.26 -7.35
N VAL A 33 -7.39 15.52 -6.93
CA VAL A 33 -8.29 15.94 -5.84
C VAL A 33 -9.71 16.14 -6.39
N LYS A 34 -10.63 15.32 -5.91
CA LYS A 34 -12.07 15.41 -6.19
C LYS A 34 -12.83 16.03 -5.03
N PHE A 35 -13.91 16.71 -5.32
CA PHE A 35 -14.83 17.27 -4.34
C PHE A 35 -16.20 16.61 -4.45
N GLN A 36 -16.66 16.01 -3.36
CA GLN A 36 -18.03 15.52 -3.28
C GLN A 36 -18.89 16.54 -2.54
N GLY A 37 -19.92 17.08 -3.20
CA GLY A 37 -20.88 18.00 -2.56
C GLY A 37 -20.41 19.45 -2.42
N LEU A 38 -19.34 19.83 -3.12
CA LEU A 38 -18.96 21.24 -3.28
C LEU A 38 -19.91 21.90 -4.30
N LEU A 39 -20.80 22.74 -3.78
CA LEU A 39 -21.87 23.38 -4.55
C LEU A 39 -21.78 24.90 -4.45
N LEU A 40 -21.75 25.56 -5.60
CA LEU A 40 -21.92 27.00 -5.74
C LEU A 40 -23.31 27.30 -6.31
N VAL A 41 -23.93 28.39 -5.86
CA VAL A 41 -25.22 28.86 -6.37
C VAL A 41 -25.07 30.29 -6.84
N ASP A 42 -25.41 30.55 -8.09
CA ASP A 42 -25.44 31.90 -8.64
C ASP A 42 -26.58 32.69 -7.98
N ARG A 43 -26.24 33.84 -7.42
CA ARG A 43 -27.18 34.69 -6.66
C ARG A 43 -28.25 35.33 -7.55
N ASP A 44 -27.89 35.63 -8.79
CA ASP A 44 -28.74 36.41 -9.69
C ASP A 44 -29.69 35.48 -10.48
N THR A 45 -29.25 34.25 -10.80
CA THR A 45 -30.03 33.28 -11.59
C THR A 45 -30.57 32.09 -10.78
N GLY A 46 -30.02 31.81 -9.59
CA GLY A 46 -30.30 30.61 -8.81
C GLY A 46 -29.70 29.33 -9.39
N GLU A 47 -28.87 29.44 -10.44
CA GLU A 47 -28.24 28.29 -11.10
C GLU A 47 -27.27 27.59 -10.13
N ARG A 48 -27.39 26.25 -10.06
CA ARG A 48 -26.55 25.40 -9.22
C ARG A 48 -25.38 24.86 -10.02
N ARG A 49 -24.16 25.07 -9.52
CA ARG A 49 -22.92 24.60 -10.15
C ARG A 49 -22.16 23.73 -9.16
N SER A 50 -22.10 22.43 -9.45
CA SER A 50 -21.23 21.50 -8.73
C SER A 50 -19.80 21.69 -9.20
N VAL A 51 -18.85 21.62 -8.27
CA VAL A 51 -17.41 21.63 -8.55
C VAL A 51 -16.90 20.26 -8.14
N GLU A 52 -16.38 19.49 -9.09
CA GLU A 52 -16.00 18.10 -8.87
C GLU A 52 -14.50 17.93 -8.71
N SER A 53 -13.69 18.89 -9.17
CA SER A 53 -12.23 18.82 -9.12
C SER A 53 -11.55 20.17 -8.88
N LEU A 54 -10.23 20.15 -8.66
CA LEU A 54 -9.40 21.37 -8.68
C LEU A 54 -9.36 22.03 -10.07
N GLU A 55 -9.44 21.25 -11.16
CA GLU A 55 -9.47 21.77 -12.53
C GLU A 55 -10.76 22.56 -12.79
N ASP A 56 -11.89 22.12 -12.22
CA ASP A 56 -13.16 22.85 -12.26
C ASP A 56 -13.05 24.21 -11.56
N CYS A 57 -12.31 24.26 -10.44
CA CYS A 57 -12.08 25.50 -9.69
C CYS A 57 -11.42 26.58 -10.54
N GLU A 58 -10.53 26.20 -11.46
CA GLU A 58 -9.81 27.11 -12.33
C GLU A 58 -10.64 27.55 -13.55
N SER A 59 -11.39 26.62 -14.13
CA SER A 59 -12.18 26.81 -15.35
C SER A 59 -13.52 27.51 -15.12
N LEU A 60 -14.01 27.56 -13.87
CA LEU A 60 -15.27 28.24 -13.52
C LEU A 60 -15.26 29.74 -13.90
N PRO A 61 -16.31 30.23 -14.61
CA PRO A 61 -16.46 31.65 -14.89
C PRO A 61 -16.70 32.42 -13.58
N SER A 62 -16.40 33.72 -13.57
CA SER A 62 -16.69 34.57 -12.41
C SER A 62 -18.16 35.00 -12.43
N PHE A 63 -18.87 34.66 -11.37
CA PHE A 63 -20.23 35.11 -11.08
C PHE A 63 -20.42 35.41 -9.59
N LYS A 64 -21.51 36.09 -9.25
CA LYS A 64 -21.90 36.38 -7.86
C LYS A 64 -22.51 35.15 -7.22
N VAL A 65 -21.91 34.70 -6.13
CA VAL A 65 -22.38 33.54 -5.37
C VAL A 65 -23.27 33.93 -4.20
N GLU A 66 -24.27 33.08 -3.93
CA GLU A 66 -25.00 33.07 -2.66
C GLU A 66 -24.07 32.72 -1.50
N ASP A 67 -24.32 33.34 -0.35
CA ASP A 67 -23.62 33.01 0.88
C ASP A 67 -24.17 31.69 1.45
N ARG A 68 -23.25 30.79 1.78
CA ARG A 68 -23.56 29.44 2.26
C ARG A 68 -22.62 29.07 3.40
N ARG A 69 -23.10 28.18 4.26
CA ARG A 69 -22.27 27.50 5.25
C ARG A 69 -21.79 26.19 4.66
N TYR A 70 -20.47 25.99 4.62
CA TYR A 70 -19.85 24.77 4.17
C TYR A 70 -19.41 23.92 5.36
N THR A 71 -19.62 22.62 5.25
CA THR A 71 -19.23 21.65 6.27
C THR A 71 -18.32 20.61 5.65
N LEU A 72 -17.10 20.51 6.17
CA LEU A 72 -16.16 19.43 5.84
C LEU A 72 -16.56 18.16 6.59
N LYS A 73 -16.98 17.14 5.86
CA LYS A 73 -17.48 15.88 6.41
C LYS A 73 -16.39 14.83 6.58
N GLY A 74 -15.31 14.91 5.80
CA GLY A 74 -14.27 13.90 5.82
C GLY A 74 -13.41 13.95 4.57
N VAL A 75 -12.47 13.02 4.52
CA VAL A 75 -11.67 12.69 3.34
C VAL A 75 -11.87 11.21 3.05
N ASN A 76 -12.06 10.87 1.79
CA ASN A 76 -12.09 9.51 1.31
C ASN A 76 -10.81 9.21 0.53
N LEU A 77 -10.04 8.28 1.07
CA LEU A 77 -8.78 7.78 0.52
C LEU A 77 -8.93 6.33 0.03
N GLU A 78 -10.15 5.83 -0.14
CA GLU A 78 -10.40 4.48 -0.68
C GLU A 78 -9.68 4.24 -2.02
N ASP A 79 -9.63 5.27 -2.87
CA ASP A 79 -9.09 5.24 -4.22
C ASP A 79 -7.72 5.92 -4.36
N VAL A 80 -7.01 6.12 -3.23
CA VAL A 80 -5.72 6.83 -3.21
C VAL A 80 -4.68 6.18 -4.14
N HIS A 81 -4.75 4.87 -4.32
CA HIS A 81 -3.85 4.11 -5.20
C HIS A 81 -4.07 4.35 -6.70
N ASN A 82 -5.25 4.82 -7.11
CA ASN A 82 -5.50 5.31 -8.47
C ASN A 82 -5.30 6.83 -8.53
N ASP A 83 -4.34 7.32 -7.73
CA ASP A 83 -3.98 8.72 -7.60
C ASP A 83 -5.19 9.62 -7.30
N THR A 84 -6.22 9.13 -6.59
CA THR A 84 -7.45 9.89 -6.34
C THR A 84 -7.69 10.15 -4.86
N LEU A 85 -7.87 11.41 -4.49
CA LEU A 85 -8.24 11.84 -3.14
C LEU A 85 -9.58 12.56 -3.22
N GLU A 86 -10.57 12.13 -2.43
CA GLU A 86 -11.90 12.74 -2.45
C GLU A 86 -12.18 13.51 -1.15
N ILE A 87 -12.52 14.79 -1.27
CA ILE A 87 -12.88 15.68 -0.16
C ILE A 87 -14.40 15.74 -0.05
N LEU A 88 -14.92 15.29 1.09
CA LEU A 88 -16.35 15.18 1.34
C LEU A 88 -16.88 16.46 1.97
N LEU A 89 -17.80 17.14 1.28
CA LEU A 89 -18.36 18.41 1.67
C LEU A 89 -19.88 18.38 1.67
N SER A 90 -20.45 19.39 2.31
CA SER A 90 -21.84 19.77 2.11
C SER A 90 -22.01 21.26 2.32
N SER A 91 -23.09 21.82 1.80
CA SER A 91 -23.41 23.22 2.00
C SER A 91 -24.89 23.48 2.22
N GLU A 92 -25.19 24.44 3.10
CA GLU A 92 -26.54 24.95 3.37
C GLU A 92 -26.58 26.47 3.16
N ILE A 93 -27.75 27.01 2.82
CA ILE A 93 -27.95 28.46 2.67
C ILE A 93 -27.68 29.13 4.02
N SER A 94 -26.96 30.26 4.00
CA SER A 94 -26.62 31.02 5.20
C SER A 94 -26.71 32.53 4.93
N ARG A 95 -26.80 33.32 6.00
CA ARG A 95 -26.77 34.80 5.88
C ARG A 95 -25.38 35.31 5.47
N GLU A 96 -24.35 34.58 5.85
CA GLU A 96 -22.95 34.88 5.56
C GLU A 96 -22.16 33.58 5.32
N TYR A 97 -21.04 33.71 4.62
CA TYR A 97 -20.09 32.62 4.47
C TYR A 97 -19.59 32.14 5.84
N SER A 98 -19.68 30.84 6.07
CA SER A 98 -19.06 30.18 7.23
C SER A 98 -18.56 28.80 6.85
N PHE A 99 -17.51 28.35 7.53
CA PHE A 99 -16.93 27.03 7.34
C PHE A 99 -16.85 26.32 8.69
N LYS A 100 -17.20 25.05 8.74
CA LYS A 100 -17.05 24.21 9.93
C LYS A 100 -16.60 22.80 9.56
N VAL A 101 -15.98 22.12 10.52
CA VAL A 101 -15.70 20.69 10.44
C VAL A 101 -16.86 19.94 11.08
N ASP A 102 -17.33 18.88 10.44
CA ASP A 102 -18.35 18.00 11.01
C ASP A 102 -17.83 17.36 12.30
N ARG A 103 -18.69 17.18 13.30
CA ARG A 103 -18.30 16.50 14.55
C ARG A 103 -17.91 15.04 14.32
N ASN A 104 -18.47 14.43 13.28
CA ASN A 104 -18.18 13.07 12.86
C ASN A 104 -17.17 13.03 11.70
N TYR A 105 -16.33 14.06 11.57
CA TYR A 105 -15.26 14.07 10.58
C TYR A 105 -14.42 12.80 10.71
N LYS A 106 -14.27 12.10 9.58
CA LYS A 106 -13.44 10.91 9.50
C LYS A 106 -12.63 10.91 8.20
N VAL A 107 -11.44 10.34 8.30
CA VAL A 107 -10.65 9.95 7.13
C VAL A 107 -10.99 8.48 6.87
N ILE A 108 -11.61 8.21 5.72
CA ILE A 108 -11.88 6.86 5.26
C ILE A 108 -10.60 6.39 4.57
N GLY A 109 -9.86 5.51 5.21
CA GLY A 109 -8.65 4.93 4.62
C GLY A 109 -8.98 3.98 3.47
N PRO A 110 -7.96 3.54 2.71
CA PRO A 110 -8.09 2.46 1.74
C PRO A 110 -8.82 1.27 2.36
N ASN A 111 -9.89 0.80 1.71
CA ASN A 111 -10.63 -0.39 2.14
C ASN A 111 -9.81 -1.63 1.77
N ARG A 112 -8.73 -1.88 2.53
CA ARG A 112 -7.86 -3.04 2.38
C ARG A 112 -7.97 -3.93 3.61
N ASP A 113 -8.19 -5.21 3.36
CA ASP A 113 -8.26 -6.29 4.36
C ASP A 113 -6.83 -6.64 4.81
N ILE A 114 -6.15 -5.68 5.45
CA ILE A 114 -4.79 -5.84 5.99
C ILE A 114 -4.89 -6.35 7.43
N THR A 115 -4.09 -7.36 7.77
CA THR A 115 -4.11 -7.97 9.11
C THR A 115 -3.48 -7.04 10.15
N TYR A 116 -3.64 -7.38 11.42
CA TYR A 116 -2.99 -6.65 12.51
C TYR A 116 -1.46 -6.65 12.36
N GLU A 117 -0.88 -7.81 12.02
CA GLU A 117 0.54 -8.00 11.83
C GLU A 117 1.08 -7.15 10.66
N HIS A 118 0.31 -7.03 9.58
CA HIS A 118 0.67 -6.16 8.45
C HIS A 118 0.70 -4.69 8.88
N ARG A 119 -0.35 -4.22 9.57
CA ARG A 119 -0.40 -2.85 10.12
C ARG A 119 0.75 -2.56 11.06
N GLU A 120 1.09 -3.50 11.94
CA GLU A 120 2.19 -3.33 12.88
C GLU A 120 3.54 -3.14 12.16
N ARG A 121 3.78 -3.86 11.05
CA ARG A 121 5.00 -3.70 10.27
C ARG A 121 5.06 -2.39 9.49
N ILE A 122 3.92 -1.90 8.99
CA ILE A 122 3.84 -0.56 8.38
C ILE A 122 4.17 0.51 9.41
N LEU A 123 3.62 0.41 10.63
CA LEU A 123 3.94 1.34 11.71
C LEU A 123 5.43 1.31 12.05
N LYS A 124 6.00 0.10 12.23
CA LYS A 124 7.44 -0.08 12.47
C LYS A 124 8.27 0.53 11.36
N TRP A 125 7.87 0.37 10.10
CA TRP A 125 8.54 0.98 8.95
C TRP A 125 8.56 2.50 9.03
N ASN A 126 7.40 3.10 9.28
CA ASN A 126 7.24 4.56 9.35
C ASN A 126 7.95 5.19 10.56
N GLU A 127 8.20 4.40 11.61
CA GLU A 127 8.92 4.83 12.82
C GLU A 127 10.44 4.72 12.70
N LEU A 128 10.98 4.06 11.66
CA LEU A 128 12.42 3.92 11.48
C LEU A 128 13.07 5.29 11.25
N SER A 129 14.08 5.60 12.07
CA SER A 129 15.05 6.64 11.73
C SER A 129 15.93 6.22 10.55
N GLU A 130 16.55 7.19 9.88
CA GLU A 130 17.50 6.92 8.79
C GLU A 130 18.62 5.94 9.23
N GLU A 131 19.18 6.14 10.43
CA GLU A 131 20.22 5.26 10.98
C GLU A 131 19.72 3.82 11.25
N GLU A 132 18.44 3.65 11.61
CA GLU A 132 17.85 2.33 11.83
C GLU A 132 17.52 1.63 10.51
N LEU A 133 17.07 2.39 9.51
CA LEU A 133 16.83 1.91 8.16
C LEU A 133 18.13 1.42 7.52
N ASP A 134 19.22 2.18 7.62
CA ASP A 134 20.53 1.80 7.11
C ASP A 134 21.00 0.47 7.73
N LYS A 135 20.95 0.35 9.06
CA LYS A 135 21.31 -0.90 9.77
C LYS A 135 20.43 -2.08 9.35
N LYS A 136 19.16 -1.83 9.06
CA LYS A 136 18.22 -2.85 8.59
C LYS A 136 18.55 -3.32 7.18
N LEU A 137 18.91 -2.39 6.29
CA LEU A 137 19.32 -2.68 4.92
C LEU A 137 20.64 -3.45 4.89
N ASP A 138 21.65 -3.00 5.64
CA ASP A 138 22.94 -3.70 5.76
C ASP A 138 22.74 -5.15 6.19
N ARG A 139 21.99 -5.35 7.29
CA ARG A 139 21.69 -6.70 7.80
C ARG A 139 20.92 -7.55 6.79
N PHE A 140 20.00 -6.94 6.04
CA PHE A 140 19.25 -7.64 5.00
C PHE A 140 20.17 -8.12 3.89
N TYR A 141 21.06 -7.27 3.40
CA TYR A 141 22.00 -7.63 2.33
C TYR A 141 22.99 -8.72 2.79
N ASP A 142 23.48 -8.68 4.03
CA ASP A 142 24.29 -9.75 4.61
C ASP A 142 23.56 -11.10 4.63
N ILE A 143 22.26 -11.10 4.99
CA ILE A 143 21.44 -12.31 5.03
C ILE A 143 21.19 -12.83 3.62
N VAL A 144 20.81 -11.93 2.71
CA VAL A 144 20.50 -12.24 1.32
C VAL A 144 21.71 -12.81 0.59
N GLU A 145 22.92 -12.29 0.83
CA GLU A 145 24.14 -12.80 0.24
C GLU A 145 24.37 -14.26 0.65
N ARG A 146 24.31 -14.57 1.95
CA ARG A 146 24.46 -15.95 2.46
C ARG A 146 23.40 -16.90 1.88
N ILE A 147 22.14 -16.49 1.86
CA ILE A 147 21.06 -17.29 1.28
C ILE A 147 21.30 -17.52 -0.22
N SER A 148 21.78 -16.49 -0.92
CA SER A 148 22.03 -16.58 -2.35
C SER A 148 23.18 -17.53 -2.68
N GLU A 149 24.24 -17.55 -1.86
CA GLU A 149 25.32 -18.53 -1.97
C GLU A 149 24.78 -19.95 -1.81
N GLU A 150 24.01 -20.22 -0.76
CA GLU A 150 23.42 -21.55 -0.52
C GLU A 150 22.51 -22.00 -1.68
N LEU A 151 21.67 -21.10 -2.19
CA LEU A 151 20.75 -21.43 -3.30
C LEU A 151 21.47 -21.64 -4.65
N ARG A 152 22.68 -21.10 -4.82
CA ARG A 152 23.52 -21.36 -6.01
C ARG A 152 24.18 -22.74 -5.99
N GLU A 153 24.32 -23.36 -4.82
CA GLU A 153 24.86 -24.72 -4.69
C GLU A 153 23.85 -25.81 -5.13
N VAL A 154 22.59 -25.45 -5.32
CA VAL A 154 21.54 -26.37 -5.76
C VAL A 154 21.80 -26.82 -7.19
N GLU A 155 21.69 -28.13 -7.43
CA GLU A 155 21.96 -28.69 -8.76
C GLU A 155 21.07 -28.03 -9.84
N GLY A 156 21.70 -27.51 -10.90
CA GLY A 156 21.04 -26.77 -11.97
C GLY A 156 20.93 -25.26 -11.75
N MET A 157 21.48 -24.72 -10.65
CA MET A 157 21.60 -23.27 -10.40
C MET A 157 22.98 -22.72 -10.75
N GLU A 158 23.94 -23.55 -11.16
CA GLU A 158 25.35 -23.18 -11.30
C GLU A 158 25.58 -22.05 -12.32
N ASN A 159 24.70 -21.95 -13.32
CA ASN A 159 24.75 -20.91 -14.36
C ASN A 159 23.59 -19.90 -14.24
N TYR A 160 22.80 -19.96 -13.16
CA TYR A 160 21.65 -19.08 -12.99
C TYR A 160 22.06 -17.82 -12.21
N ASN A 161 22.21 -16.71 -12.92
CA ASN A 161 22.51 -15.43 -12.30
C ASN A 161 21.23 -14.82 -11.74
N PHE A 162 21.21 -14.60 -10.43
CA PHE A 162 20.18 -13.82 -9.79
C PHE A 162 20.76 -12.86 -8.76
N ILE A 163 20.07 -11.73 -8.60
CA ILE A 163 20.34 -10.73 -7.59
C ILE A 163 19.03 -10.43 -6.87
N VAL A 164 19.13 -10.18 -5.57
CA VAL A 164 17.99 -9.89 -4.71
C VAL A 164 18.17 -8.51 -4.10
N TYR A 165 17.14 -7.69 -4.20
CA TYR A 165 17.07 -6.35 -3.64
C TYR A 165 15.81 -6.19 -2.80
N THR A 166 15.74 -5.10 -2.04
CA THR A 166 14.49 -4.62 -1.46
C THR A 166 14.17 -3.27 -2.07
N ASP A 167 12.92 -3.04 -2.44
CA ASP A 167 12.48 -1.75 -2.96
C ASP A 167 11.83 -0.95 -1.82
N ILE A 168 12.55 0.06 -1.34
CA ILE A 168 12.12 0.93 -0.23
C ILE A 168 10.97 1.88 -0.62
N PHE A 169 10.64 1.96 -1.91
CA PHE A 169 9.58 2.82 -2.44
C PHE A 169 8.29 2.06 -2.77
N MET A 170 8.22 0.75 -2.52
CA MET A 170 7.00 -0.03 -2.74
C MET A 170 5.85 0.46 -1.86
N ASP A 171 4.63 0.38 -2.40
CA ASP A 171 3.41 0.55 -1.61
C ASP A 171 3.38 -0.52 -0.51
N LEU A 172 3.60 -0.10 0.74
CA LEU A 172 3.66 -0.98 1.90
C LEU A 172 2.36 -1.75 2.13
N ASP A 173 1.24 -1.26 1.60
CA ASP A 173 -0.06 -1.90 1.68
C ASP A 173 -0.24 -2.99 0.59
N ILE A 174 0.60 -3.04 -0.44
CA ILE A 174 0.59 -4.06 -1.51
C ILE A 174 1.85 -4.92 -1.43
N VAL A 175 1.73 -6.06 -0.74
CA VAL A 175 2.86 -6.96 -0.58
C VAL A 175 2.96 -7.93 -1.75
N GLU A 176 3.59 -7.44 -2.81
CA GLU A 176 4.01 -8.24 -3.95
C GLU A 176 5.53 -8.18 -4.07
N ASN A 177 6.17 -9.33 -4.28
CA ASN A 177 7.57 -9.36 -4.67
C ASN A 177 7.60 -9.30 -6.20
N ILE A 178 8.48 -8.48 -6.76
CA ILE A 178 8.60 -8.32 -8.21
C ILE A 178 9.79 -9.15 -8.69
N VAL A 179 9.58 -9.94 -9.75
CA VAL A 179 10.66 -10.71 -10.38
C VAL A 179 10.82 -10.24 -11.82
N GLU A 180 11.96 -9.66 -12.11
CA GLU A 180 12.32 -9.14 -13.43
C GLU A 180 13.39 -10.02 -14.06
N ARG A 181 13.38 -10.09 -15.40
CA ARG A 181 14.44 -10.73 -16.16
C ARG A 181 15.12 -9.69 -17.03
N ASP A 182 16.41 -9.51 -16.78
CA ASP A 182 17.29 -8.68 -17.60
C ASP A 182 18.35 -9.57 -18.24
N GLY A 183 18.12 -9.96 -19.51
CA GLY A 183 18.96 -10.93 -20.22
C GLY A 183 19.03 -12.27 -19.47
N ASP A 184 20.25 -12.66 -19.09
CA ASP A 184 20.55 -13.89 -18.34
C ASP A 184 20.45 -13.71 -16.82
N MET A 185 20.08 -12.51 -16.34
CA MET A 185 19.99 -12.17 -14.92
C MET A 185 18.53 -12.09 -14.47
N THR A 186 18.23 -12.72 -13.34
CA THR A 186 16.94 -12.56 -12.64
C THR A 186 17.10 -11.59 -11.48
N ILE A 187 16.30 -10.54 -11.44
CA ILE A 187 16.28 -9.57 -10.35
C ILE A 187 15.04 -9.83 -9.51
N ILE A 188 15.22 -10.06 -8.22
CA ILE A 188 14.13 -10.31 -7.26
C ILE A 188 14.04 -9.10 -6.33
N TRP A 189 12.96 -8.34 -6.44
CA TRP A 189 12.61 -7.26 -5.53
C TRP A 189 11.73 -7.82 -4.42
N ILE A 190 12.30 -7.93 -3.22
CA ILE A 190 11.59 -8.34 -2.02
C ILE A 190 10.88 -7.14 -1.42
N HIS A 191 9.62 -7.33 -1.05
CA HIS A 191 8.83 -6.29 -0.42
C HIS A 191 9.43 -5.82 0.92
N PRO A 192 9.49 -4.51 1.21
CA PRO A 192 10.19 -3.94 2.37
C PRO A 192 9.71 -4.45 3.72
N LEU A 193 8.44 -4.85 3.86
CA LEU A 193 7.93 -5.41 5.11
C LEU A 193 8.58 -6.74 5.52
N TYR A 194 9.27 -7.43 4.59
CA TYR A 194 10.09 -8.60 4.92
C TYR A 194 11.41 -8.24 5.62
N LEU A 195 11.79 -6.96 5.70
CA LEU A 195 12.91 -6.50 6.56
C LEU A 195 12.65 -6.71 8.07
N PHE A 196 11.41 -7.03 8.44
CA PHE A 196 11.01 -7.41 9.79
C PHE A 196 10.84 -8.92 9.98
N SER A 197 11.05 -9.73 8.94
CA SER A 197 10.94 -11.18 9.00
C SER A 197 12.25 -11.85 9.45
N SER A 198 12.15 -13.12 9.84
CA SER A 198 13.31 -13.95 10.15
C SER A 198 14.09 -14.33 8.88
N GLU A 199 15.34 -14.74 9.08
CA GLU A 199 16.19 -15.28 8.01
C GLU A 199 15.57 -16.50 7.30
N SER A 200 14.90 -17.39 8.05
CA SER A 200 14.17 -18.52 7.47
C SER A 200 13.05 -18.10 6.52
N VAL A 201 12.33 -17.03 6.85
CA VAL A 201 11.27 -16.49 5.98
C VAL A 201 11.88 -15.85 4.75
N LEU A 202 12.96 -15.06 4.88
CA LEU A 202 13.66 -14.46 3.74
C LEU A 202 14.19 -15.54 2.78
N LYS A 203 14.75 -16.62 3.33
CA LYS A 203 15.16 -17.80 2.57
C LYS A 203 14.00 -18.44 1.85
N GLY A 204 12.86 -18.60 2.53
CA GLY A 204 11.61 -19.07 1.95
C GLY A 204 11.09 -18.19 0.80
N VAL A 205 11.18 -16.86 0.94
CA VAL A 205 10.79 -15.89 -0.12
C VAL A 205 11.66 -16.11 -1.36
N ILE A 206 12.98 -16.11 -1.22
CA ILE A 206 13.90 -16.23 -2.36
C ILE A 206 13.77 -17.61 -3.02
N ALA A 207 13.75 -18.68 -2.21
CA ALA A 207 13.56 -20.04 -2.71
C ALA A 207 12.21 -20.20 -3.43
N TYR A 208 11.14 -19.58 -2.93
CA TYR A 208 9.84 -19.57 -3.59
C TYR A 208 9.92 -18.97 -4.99
N GLN A 209 10.53 -17.79 -5.14
CA GLN A 209 10.66 -17.14 -6.45
C GLN A 209 11.51 -17.97 -7.41
N LEU A 210 12.66 -18.49 -6.94
CA LEU A 210 13.55 -19.30 -7.77
C LEU A 210 12.98 -20.68 -8.11
N SER A 211 12.05 -21.20 -7.31
CA SER A 211 11.38 -22.48 -7.59
C SER A 211 10.57 -22.50 -8.89
N ALA A 212 10.22 -21.32 -9.41
CA ALA A 212 9.60 -21.19 -10.73
C ALA A 212 10.57 -21.56 -11.87
N TYR A 213 11.87 -21.45 -11.63
CA TYR A 213 12.94 -21.68 -12.61
C TYR A 213 13.65 -23.03 -12.42
N ASN A 214 13.86 -23.44 -11.16
CA ASN A 214 14.42 -24.75 -10.85
C ASN A 214 13.55 -25.50 -9.84
N ARG A 215 12.93 -26.59 -10.29
CA ARG A 215 12.07 -27.44 -9.45
C ARG A 215 12.82 -28.06 -8.27
N LYS A 216 14.13 -28.29 -8.37
CA LYS A 216 14.92 -28.86 -7.26
C LYS A 216 14.95 -27.94 -6.05
N ILE A 217 14.91 -26.62 -6.25
CA ILE A 217 14.76 -25.65 -5.16
C ILE A 217 13.48 -25.93 -4.37
N LEU A 218 12.35 -26.17 -5.06
CA LEU A 218 11.11 -26.52 -4.36
C LEU A 218 11.28 -27.79 -3.53
N GLU A 219 11.99 -28.80 -4.04
CA GLU A 219 12.13 -30.08 -3.37
C GLU A 219 13.11 -30.02 -2.19
N GLU A 220 14.18 -29.24 -2.27
CA GLU A 220 15.19 -29.10 -1.22
C GLU A 220 14.74 -28.11 -0.13
N PHE A 221 14.12 -26.99 -0.53
CA PHE A 221 13.79 -25.86 0.35
C PHE A 221 12.29 -25.76 0.71
N TYR A 222 11.49 -26.81 0.49
CA TYR A 222 10.05 -26.78 0.79
C TYR A 222 9.70 -26.38 2.24
N ARG A 223 10.59 -26.67 3.20
CA ARG A 223 10.42 -26.26 4.61
C ARG A 223 10.59 -24.75 4.79
N ASP A 224 11.60 -24.14 4.17
CA ASP A 224 11.80 -22.69 4.21
C ASP A 224 10.66 -21.97 3.47
N ILE A 225 10.24 -22.49 2.31
CA ILE A 225 9.10 -21.95 1.56
C ILE A 225 7.80 -22.04 2.39
N LEU A 226 7.66 -23.05 3.24
CA LEU A 226 6.51 -23.18 4.14
C LEU A 226 6.49 -22.10 5.23
N GLU A 227 7.65 -21.74 5.79
CA GLU A 227 7.76 -20.60 6.72
C GLU A 227 7.33 -19.30 6.06
N TYR A 228 7.73 -19.09 4.80
CA TYR A 228 7.24 -17.96 4.01
C TYR A 228 5.71 -18.02 3.79
N CYS A 229 5.14 -19.19 3.48
CA CYS A 229 3.69 -19.34 3.34
C CYS A 229 2.94 -18.98 4.64
N ARG A 230 3.50 -19.37 5.79
CA ARG A 230 2.94 -19.05 7.11
C ARG A 230 2.98 -17.55 7.39
N GLU A 231 4.11 -16.90 7.11
CA GLU A 231 4.24 -15.45 7.23
C GLU A 231 3.27 -14.73 6.29
N TYR A 232 3.18 -15.14 5.04
CA TYR A 232 2.28 -14.56 4.05
C TYR A 232 0.82 -14.66 4.50
N LYS A 233 0.41 -15.80 5.07
CA LYS A 233 -0.93 -15.97 5.65
C LYS A 233 -1.16 -15.04 6.84
N ARG A 234 -0.18 -14.86 7.73
CA ARG A 234 -0.27 -13.92 8.86
C ARG A 234 -0.42 -12.46 8.42
N LEU A 235 0.30 -12.05 7.39
CA LEU A 235 0.28 -10.67 6.93
C LEU A 235 -0.94 -10.36 6.06
N PHE A 236 -1.45 -11.32 5.28
CA PHE A 236 -2.45 -11.02 4.23
C PHE A 236 -3.72 -11.84 4.31
N ASN A 237 -3.84 -12.70 5.32
CA ASN A 237 -4.94 -13.67 5.47
C ASN A 237 -5.20 -14.53 4.21
N LYS A 238 -4.17 -14.73 3.38
CA LYS A 238 -4.24 -15.44 2.10
C LYS A 238 -3.24 -16.60 2.06
N ASN A 239 -3.62 -17.66 1.36
CA ASN A 239 -2.76 -18.82 1.14
C ASN A 239 -2.07 -18.73 -0.22
N LEU A 240 -0.76 -19.01 -0.26
CA LEU A 240 -0.03 -19.11 -1.52
C LEU A 240 -0.35 -20.43 -2.22
N ASN A 241 -0.49 -20.39 -3.55
CA ASN A 241 -0.82 -21.58 -4.37
C ASN A 241 0.24 -22.69 -4.27
N ILE A 242 1.47 -22.36 -3.89
CA ILE A 242 2.58 -23.30 -3.71
C ILE A 242 2.34 -24.32 -2.59
N LEU A 243 1.49 -24.00 -1.60
CA LEU A 243 1.16 -24.89 -0.48
C LEU A 243 0.70 -26.27 -0.94
N LYS A 244 -0.08 -26.35 -2.03
CA LYS A 244 -0.52 -27.63 -2.61
C LYS A 244 0.66 -28.49 -3.07
N LYS A 245 1.66 -27.88 -3.71
CA LYS A 245 2.86 -28.58 -4.18
C LYS A 245 3.74 -29.02 -3.00
N ILE A 246 3.84 -28.21 -1.95
CA ILE A 246 4.56 -28.56 -0.71
C ILE A 246 3.88 -29.75 -0.02
N LYS A 247 2.55 -29.76 0.05
CA LYS A 247 1.75 -30.87 0.59
C LYS A 247 2.05 -32.18 -0.14
N ASP A 248 2.11 -32.16 -1.47
CA ASP A 248 2.46 -33.34 -2.27
C ASP A 248 3.88 -33.87 -1.98
N ILE A 249 4.85 -32.96 -1.79
CA ILE A 249 6.23 -33.31 -1.42
C ILE A 249 6.25 -33.94 -0.02
N ALA A 250 5.59 -33.33 0.95
CA ALA A 250 5.52 -33.82 2.32
C ALA A 250 4.87 -35.21 2.42
N ILE A 251 3.80 -35.46 1.67
CA ILE A 251 3.16 -36.79 1.57
C ILE A 251 4.14 -37.83 1.02
N LYS A 252 4.83 -37.52 -0.08
CA LYS A 252 5.81 -38.43 -0.70
C LYS A 252 6.97 -38.76 0.26
N ARG A 253 7.43 -37.76 1.03
CA ARG A 253 8.52 -37.90 2.00
C ARG A 253 8.09 -38.43 3.37
N LYS A 254 6.79 -38.61 3.60
CA LYS A 254 6.20 -38.98 4.90
C LYS A 254 6.56 -37.99 6.01
N ASP A 255 6.66 -36.71 5.66
CA ASP A 255 7.00 -35.62 6.57
C ASP A 255 5.76 -35.15 7.34
N LYS A 256 5.56 -35.72 8.53
CA LYS A 256 4.37 -35.44 9.35
C LYS A 256 4.35 -34.01 9.91
N GLU A 257 5.52 -33.50 10.29
CA GLU A 257 5.66 -32.16 10.86
C GLU A 257 5.19 -31.09 9.88
N VAL A 258 5.64 -31.17 8.63
CA VAL A 258 5.20 -30.24 7.57
C VAL A 258 3.69 -30.37 7.29
N MET A 259 3.14 -31.58 7.33
CA MET A 259 1.70 -31.80 7.13
C MET A 259 0.85 -31.20 8.25
N ASP A 260 1.38 -31.11 9.47
CA ASP A 260 0.71 -30.47 10.60
C ASP A 260 0.78 -28.93 10.48
N ILE A 261 1.94 -28.38 10.13
CA ILE A 261 2.10 -26.94 9.86
C ILE A 261 1.20 -26.48 8.72
N ILE A 262 1.06 -27.25 7.63
CA ILE A 262 0.15 -26.91 6.53
C ILE A 262 -1.30 -26.83 7.02
N ARG A 263 -1.72 -27.75 7.90
CA ARG A 263 -3.07 -27.71 8.48
C ARG A 263 -3.26 -26.47 9.35
N GLU A 264 -2.29 -26.11 10.18
CA GLU A 264 -2.33 -24.87 10.94
C GLU A 264 -2.51 -23.65 10.03
N ILE A 265 -1.74 -23.55 8.93
CA ILE A 265 -1.86 -22.43 7.97
C ILE A 265 -3.24 -22.39 7.30
N GLU A 266 -3.80 -23.56 6.96
CA GLU A 266 -5.14 -23.68 6.36
C GLU A 266 -6.27 -23.28 7.35
N GLU A 267 -6.03 -23.40 8.67
CA GLU A 267 -7.01 -23.12 9.74
C GLU A 267 -6.91 -21.70 10.35
N MET A 268 -5.83 -20.95 10.07
CA MET A 268 -5.64 -19.54 10.47
C MET A 268 -6.62 -18.59 9.79
#